data_AF-F3GLC8-F1
#
_entry.id   AF-F3GLC8-F1
#
_cell.length_a   1.000
_cell.length_b   1.000
_cell.length_c   1.000
_cell.angle_alpha   90.00
_cell.angle_beta   90.00
_cell.angle_gamma   90.00
#
_symmetry.space_group_name_H-M   'P 1'
#
loop_
_entity.id
_entity.type
_entity.pdbx_description
1 polymer ?
#
loop_
_entity_poly.entity_id
_entity_poly.type
_entity_poly.pdbx_seq_one_letter_code
_entity_poly.pdbx_strand_id
1 'polypeptide(L)'
;SLCVACHGPEGKGMPILGAPDLTHPNAFIYGSSFAQLQQTIRDGRQGQMPAQQALQGNDRVHILAAYVYSLSRQEQSAESR
;
A
#
# COMPACT_ATOMS: atom_id res chain seq x y z
N SER A 1 16.23 12.48 8.85
CA SER A 1 16.31 13.10 7.50
C SER A 1 16.13 12.07 6.38
N LEU A 2 16.74 10.86 6.45
CA LEU A 2 16.61 9.86 5.37
C LEU A 2 15.17 9.33 5.17
N CYS A 3 14.42 9.05 6.23
CA CYS A 3 13.05 8.52 6.11
C CYS A 3 12.07 9.55 5.51
N VAL A 4 12.25 10.82 5.87
CA VAL A 4 11.40 11.95 5.46
C VAL A 4 11.45 12.17 3.94
N ALA A 5 12.57 11.86 3.28
CA ALA A 5 12.71 12.02 1.85
C ALA A 5 11.71 11.19 1.04
N CYS A 6 11.27 10.04 1.57
CA CYS A 6 10.30 9.16 0.91
C CYS A 6 8.94 9.14 1.62
N HIS A 7 8.89 9.35 2.93
CA HIS A 7 7.64 9.27 3.71
C HIS A 7 7.07 10.63 4.09
N GLY A 8 7.71 11.72 3.71
CA GLY A 8 7.30 13.07 4.07
C GLY A 8 7.62 13.43 5.54
N PRO A 9 7.49 14.73 5.89
CA PRO A 9 7.83 15.22 7.23
C PRO A 9 6.87 14.69 8.31
N GLU A 10 5.62 14.45 7.93
CA GLU A 10 4.59 13.89 8.82
C GLU A 10 4.51 12.36 8.76
N GLY A 11 5.33 11.70 7.95
CA GLY A 11 5.30 10.24 7.79
C GLY A 11 4.13 9.70 6.97
N LYS A 12 3.34 10.57 6.30
CA LYS A 12 2.15 10.21 5.51
C LYS A 12 2.43 9.46 4.21
N GLY A 13 3.69 9.19 3.88
CA GLY A 13 4.05 8.47 2.66
C GLY A 13 4.07 9.34 1.42
N MET A 14 4.44 8.73 0.29
CA MET A 14 4.45 9.35 -1.04
C MET A 14 3.91 8.34 -2.06
N PRO A 15 2.63 8.44 -2.47
CA PRO A 15 2.02 7.48 -3.40
C PRO A 15 2.76 7.32 -4.73
N ILE A 16 3.37 8.40 -5.24
CA ILE A 16 4.15 8.36 -6.49
C ILE A 16 5.39 7.46 -6.42
N LEU A 17 5.96 7.28 -5.22
CA LEU A 17 7.06 6.36 -4.97
C LEU A 17 6.59 4.98 -4.48
N GLY A 18 5.29 4.82 -4.22
CA GLY A 18 4.74 3.67 -3.51
C GLY A 18 5.17 3.62 -2.03
N ALA A 19 5.67 4.72 -1.46
CA ALA A 19 6.09 4.77 -0.07
C ALA A 19 4.84 4.85 0.84
N PRO A 20 4.65 3.88 1.76
CA PRO A 20 3.44 3.80 2.58
C PRO A 20 3.38 4.90 3.63
N ASP A 21 2.16 5.16 4.11
CA ASP A 21 1.90 6.00 5.27
C ASP A 21 2.28 5.26 6.56
N LEU A 22 3.25 5.81 7.29
CA LEU A 22 3.78 5.24 8.54
C LEU A 22 2.91 5.55 9.77
N THR A 23 1.91 6.42 9.66
CA THR A 23 0.99 6.75 10.78
C THR A 23 -0.17 5.77 10.90
N HIS A 24 -0.34 4.87 9.95
CA HIS A 24 -1.44 3.89 9.89
C HIS A 24 -0.92 2.44 9.99
N PRO A 25 -0.50 1.98 11.18
CA PRO A 25 0.15 0.67 11.35
C PRO A 25 -0.73 -0.53 10.96
N ASN A 26 -2.06 -0.37 11.03
CA ASN A 26 -3.01 -1.41 10.63
C ASN A 26 -2.96 -1.72 9.13
N ALA A 27 -2.43 -0.80 8.31
CA ALA A 27 -2.28 -0.99 6.86
C ALA A 27 -0.93 -1.63 6.47
N PHE A 28 -0.05 -1.96 7.43
CA PHE A 28 1.27 -2.50 7.13
C PHE A 28 1.18 -3.95 6.65
N ILE A 29 1.64 -4.20 5.41
CA ILE A 29 1.62 -5.54 4.80
C ILE A 29 2.79 -6.45 5.24
N TYR A 30 3.81 -5.89 5.90
CA TYR A 30 4.99 -6.63 6.39
C TYR A 30 5.01 -6.80 7.91
N GLY A 31 3.89 -6.50 8.57
CA GLY A 31 3.73 -6.56 10.02
C GLY A 31 4.20 -5.28 10.74
N SER A 32 3.75 -5.15 12.00
CA SER A 32 3.90 -3.94 12.82
C SER A 32 4.65 -4.18 14.13
N SER A 33 5.08 -5.42 14.43
CA SER A 33 5.92 -5.67 15.61
C SER A 33 7.28 -5.00 15.49
N PHE A 34 7.89 -4.68 16.63
CA PHE A 34 9.20 -4.03 16.67
C PHE A 34 10.27 -4.81 15.88
N ALA A 35 10.30 -6.13 15.99
CA ALA A 35 11.23 -6.98 15.25
C ALA A 35 11.00 -6.92 13.73
N GLN A 36 9.74 -6.93 13.28
CA GLN A 36 9.39 -6.83 11.86
C GLN A 36 9.74 -5.45 11.27
N LEU A 37 9.55 -4.38 12.05
CA LEU A 37 9.95 -3.03 11.65
C LEU A 37 11.46 -2.92 11.54
N GLN A 38 12.21 -3.45 12.51
CA GLN A 38 13.68 -3.49 12.44
C GLN A 38 14.17 -4.23 11.20
N GLN A 39 13.60 -5.38 10.89
CA GLN A 39 13.96 -6.15 9.69
C GLN A 39 13.65 -5.35 8.41
N THR A 40 12.47 -4.75 8.33
CA THR A 40 12.05 -3.93 7.18
C THR A 40 12.97 -2.74 6.94
N ILE A 41 13.43 -2.08 8.01
CA ILE A 41 14.33 -0.91 7.92
C ILE A 41 15.77 -1.34 7.59
N ARG A 42 16.26 -2.44 8.17
CA ARG A 42 17.64 -2.91 7.99
C ARG A 42 17.88 -3.54 6.63
N ASP A 43 16.96 -4.41 6.22
CA ASP A 43 17.14 -5.25 5.03
C ASP A 43 16.39 -4.69 3.80
N GLY A 44 15.52 -3.70 4.02
CA GLY A 44 14.67 -3.12 2.99
C GLY A 44 13.53 -4.06 2.56
N ARG A 45 12.75 -3.62 1.57
CA ARG A 45 11.65 -4.38 0.95
C ARG A 45 11.59 -4.11 -0.55
N GLN A 46 11.19 -5.13 -1.31
CA GLN A 46 11.01 -5.07 -2.76
C GLN A 46 9.70 -5.76 -3.12
N GLY A 47 8.57 -5.13 -2.75
CA GLY A 47 7.25 -5.60 -3.13
C GLY A 47 7.07 -5.57 -4.65
N GLN A 48 6.47 -6.61 -5.21
CA GLN A 48 6.20 -6.72 -6.64
C GLN A 48 4.70 -6.97 -6.85
N MET A 49 4.08 -6.15 -7.69
CA MET A 49 2.74 -6.40 -8.22
C MET A 49 2.91 -6.76 -9.70
N PRO A 50 2.83 -8.05 -10.08
CA PRO A 50 3.04 -8.47 -11.46
C PRO A 50 2.01 -7.86 -12.40
N ALA A 51 2.45 -7.46 -13.59
CA ALA A 51 1.56 -6.89 -14.61
C ALA A 51 0.46 -7.90 -15.00
N GLN A 52 -0.79 -7.53 -14.72
CA GLN A 52 -1.94 -8.41 -14.97
C GLN A 52 -2.39 -8.43 -16.44
N GLN A 53 -1.99 -7.45 -17.25
CA GLN A 53 -2.37 -7.34 -18.65
C GLN A 53 -2.00 -8.59 -19.46
N ALA A 54 -0.78 -9.10 -19.29
CA ALA A 54 -0.29 -10.29 -20.00
C ALA A 54 -1.01 -11.58 -19.58
N LEU A 55 -1.55 -11.61 -18.35
CA LEU A 55 -2.21 -12.79 -17.77
C LEU A 55 -3.71 -12.82 -18.04
N GLN A 56 -4.36 -11.65 -18.08
CA GLN A 56 -5.81 -11.55 -18.06
C GLN A 56 -6.40 -10.78 -19.25
N GLY A 57 -5.60 -9.99 -19.97
CA GLY A 57 -6.08 -9.08 -21.02
C GLY A 57 -6.77 -7.83 -20.47
N ASN A 58 -6.93 -6.82 -21.33
CA ASN A 58 -7.38 -5.48 -20.93
C ASN A 58 -8.78 -5.45 -20.32
N ASP A 59 -9.74 -6.17 -20.91
CA ASP A 59 -11.14 -6.13 -20.47
C ASP A 59 -11.29 -6.63 -19.03
N ARG A 60 -10.62 -7.74 -18.70
CA ARG A 60 -10.64 -8.31 -17.34
C ARG A 60 -9.92 -7.42 -16.34
N VAL A 61 -8.78 -6.86 -16.72
CA VAL A 61 -8.06 -5.90 -15.86
C VAL A 61 -8.92 -4.67 -15.57
N HIS A 62 -9.68 -4.19 -16.55
CA HIS A 62 -10.58 -3.05 -16.36
C HIS A 62 -11.71 -3.38 -15.37
N ILE A 63 -12.34 -4.55 -15.50
CA ILE A 63 -13.38 -5.01 -14.57
C ILE A 63 -12.81 -5.21 -13.17
N LEU A 64 -11.62 -5.81 -13.03
CA LEU A 64 -10.96 -5.98 -11.74
C LEU A 64 -10.60 -4.64 -11.08
N ALA A 65 -10.14 -3.66 -11.86
CA ALA A 65 -9.87 -2.32 -11.34
C ALA A 65 -11.15 -1.67 -10.81
N ALA A 66 -12.27 -1.81 -11.53
CA ALA A 66 -13.57 -1.32 -11.06
C ALA A 66 -14.04 -2.03 -9.78
N TYR A 67 -13.79 -3.34 -9.67
CA TYR A 67 -14.11 -4.12 -8.48
C TYR A 67 -13.28 -3.70 -7.26
N VAL A 68 -11.95 -3.61 -7.38
CA VAL A 68 -11.08 -3.15 -6.28
C VAL A 68 -11.46 -1.73 -5.85
N TYR A 69 -11.82 -0.87 -6.80
CA TYR A 69 -12.30 0.49 -6.49
C TYR A 69 -13.60 0.47 -5.69
N SER A 70 -14.56 -0.42 -6.01
CA SER A 70 -15.83 -0.48 -5.29
C SER A 70 -15.67 -0.97 -3.84
N LEU A 71 -14.71 -1.85 -3.56
CA LEU A 71 -14.40 -2.31 -2.19
C LEU A 71 -14.03 -1.14 -1.27
N SER A 72 -13.21 -0.20 -1.76
CA SER A 72 -12.81 0.98 -0.96
C SER A 72 -13.99 1.88 -0.55
N ARG A 73 -15.09 1.85 -1.31
CA ARG A 73 -16.31 2.61 -1.00
C ARG A 73 -17.26 1.87 -0.06
N GLN A 74 -17.22 0.54 -0.07
CA GLN A 74 -17.99 -0.26 0.88
C GLN A 74 -17.45 -0.09 2.30
N GLU A 75 -16.12 -0.12 2.47
CA GLU A 75 -15.48 0.14 3.78
C GLU A 75 -15.84 1.53 4.32
N GLN A 76 -15.76 2.59 3.48
CA GLN A 76 -16.17 3.94 3.88
C GLN A 76 -17.63 4.03 4.35
N SER A 77 -18.53 3.25 3.75
CA SER A 77 -19.94 3.22 4.15
C SER A 77 -20.21 2.43 5.45
N ALA A 78 -19.31 1.51 5.80
CA ALA A 78 -19.38 0.75 7.04
C ALA A 78 -18.80 1.55 8.22
N GLU A 79 -17.71 2.30 8.00
CA GLU A 79 -17.10 3.17 9.02
C GLU A 79 -17.93 4.43 9.34
N SER A 80 -18.85 4.86 8.46
CA SER A 80 -19.70 6.04 8.69
C SER A 80 -21.07 5.72 9.32
N ARG A 81 -21.30 4.47 9.73
CA ARG A 81 -22.50 4.04 10.48
C ARG A 81 -22.15 3.78 11.93
#